data_AF-A0A5B8XX52-F1
#
_entry.id   AF-A0A5B8XX52-F1
#
_cell.length_a   1.000
_cell.length_b   1.000
_cell.length_c   1.000
_cell.angle_alpha   90.00
_cell.angle_beta   90.00
_cell.angle_gamma   90.00
#
_symmetry.space_group_name_H-M   'P 1'
#
loop_
_entity.id
_entity.type
_entity.pdbx_description
1 polymer ?
#
loop_
_entity_poly.entity_id
_entity_poly.type
_entity_poly.pdbx_seq_one_letter_code
_entity_poly.pdbx_strand_id
1 'polypeptide(L)'
;MTIDGGLFVARTTDGGKTWKQFREGLPQDCAHDVIYRHALANSEGTIAFGSTTGNLYISEDRGESWQTVSNNLPPIYSVRFG
;
A
#
# COMPACT_ATOMS: atom_id res chain seq x y z
N MET A 1 -8.75 -2.47 -5.67
CA MET A 1 -9.53 -3.72 -5.74
C MET A 1 -8.87 -4.68 -4.77
N THR A 2 -9.64 -5.26 -3.86
CA THR A 2 -9.16 -6.19 -2.83
C THR A 2 -9.35 -7.63 -3.29
N ILE A 3 -8.63 -8.57 -2.69
CA ILE A 3 -8.83 -10.00 -2.93
C ILE A 3 -9.38 -10.58 -1.63
N ASP A 4 -10.55 -11.23 -1.73
CA ASP A 4 -11.27 -11.79 -0.58
C ASP A 4 -11.59 -10.77 0.52
N GLY A 5 -11.75 -9.49 0.15
CA GLY A 5 -11.98 -8.40 1.10
C GLY A 5 -10.71 -7.88 1.78
N GLY A 6 -9.54 -8.42 1.43
CA GLY A 6 -8.24 -8.02 1.97
C GLY A 6 -7.43 -7.12 1.03
N LEU A 7 -6.72 -6.17 1.62
CA LEU A 7 -5.76 -5.32 0.94
C LEU A 7 -4.48 -6.11 0.65
N PHE A 8 -3.92 -5.88 -0.54
CA PHE A 8 -2.64 -6.43 -0.95
C PHE A 8 -1.88 -5.42 -1.79
N VAL A 9 -0.56 -5.54 -1.77
CA VAL A 9 0.33 -4.93 -2.76
C VAL A 9 0.85 -6.04 -3.66
N ALA A 10 0.99 -5.76 -4.95
CA ALA A 10 1.60 -6.69 -5.89
C ALA A 10 2.85 -6.10 -6.52
N ARG A 11 3.88 -6.92 -6.65
CA ARG A 11 5.16 -6.56 -7.29
C ARG A 11 5.47 -7.58 -8.39
N THR A 12 6.05 -7.09 -9.47
CA THR A 12 6.63 -7.90 -10.54
C THR A 12 8.12 -7.61 -10.64
N THR A 13 8.89 -8.61 -11.08
CA THR A 13 10.32 -8.47 -11.38
C THR A 13 10.66 -8.91 -12.81
N ASP A 14 9.66 -9.21 -13.63
CA ASP A 14 9.81 -9.78 -14.97
C ASP A 14 9.05 -8.99 -16.04
N GLY A 15 8.80 -7.70 -15.78
CA GLY A 15 8.10 -6.81 -16.69
C GLY A 15 6.58 -7.00 -16.70
N GLY A 16 6.01 -7.56 -15.63
CA GLY A 16 4.57 -7.73 -15.46
C GLY A 16 4.04 -9.06 -15.97
N LYS A 17 4.90 -10.03 -16.31
CA LYS A 17 4.48 -11.37 -16.73
C LYS A 17 3.95 -12.16 -15.53
N THR A 18 4.61 -12.03 -14.37
CA THR A 18 4.15 -12.61 -13.10
C THR A 18 4.13 -11.55 -12.01
N TRP A 19 3.25 -11.77 -11.03
CA TRP A 19 3.03 -10.86 -9.91
C TRP A 19 3.00 -11.66 -8.60
N LYS A 20 3.83 -11.25 -7.65
CA LYS A 20 3.79 -11.76 -6.26
C LYS A 20 2.93 -10.80 -5.44
N GLN A 21 2.07 -11.37 -4.58
CA GLN A 21 1.23 -10.62 -3.66
C GLN A 21 1.88 -10.53 -2.28
N PHE A 22 1.72 -9.37 -1.64
CA PHE A 22 2.22 -9.08 -0.30
C PHE A 22 1.07 -8.51 0.52
N ARG A 23 0.85 -9.14 1.68
CA ARG A 23 -0.34 -8.91 2.53
C ARG A 23 0.00 -8.78 4.01
N GLU A 24 1.24 -9.09 4.38
CA GLU A 24 1.68 -9.07 5.78
C GLU A 24 1.58 -7.66 6.35
N GLY A 25 0.84 -7.52 7.45
CA GLY A 25 0.60 -6.23 8.12
C GLY A 25 -0.47 -5.33 7.47
N LEU A 26 -1.10 -5.77 6.39
CA LEU A 26 -2.23 -5.06 5.76
C LEU A 26 -3.58 -5.65 6.22
N PRO A 27 -4.67 -4.85 6.27
CA PRO A 27 -6.00 -5.36 6.60
C PRO A 27 -6.43 -6.46 5.64
N GLN A 28 -6.87 -7.60 6.18
CA GLN A 28 -7.28 -8.76 5.38
C GLN A 28 -8.80 -8.93 5.26
N ASP A 29 -9.57 -8.11 5.97
CA ASP A 29 -11.02 -8.11 5.95
C ASP A 29 -11.54 -6.68 5.84
N CYS A 30 -12.73 -6.52 5.23
CA CYS A 30 -13.42 -5.23 5.11
C CYS A 30 -12.56 -4.09 4.53
N ALA A 31 -11.54 -4.40 3.73
CA ALA A 31 -10.71 -3.40 3.08
C ALA A 31 -11.46 -2.84 1.85
N HIS A 32 -11.88 -1.59 1.97
CA HIS A 32 -12.62 -0.85 0.94
C HIS A 32 -11.86 0.42 0.49
N ASP A 33 -10.56 0.45 0.73
CA ASP A 33 -9.67 1.55 0.38
C ASP A 33 -9.58 1.76 -1.14
N VAL A 34 -9.66 3.03 -1.55
CA VAL A 34 -9.24 3.49 -2.87
C VAL A 34 -7.91 4.20 -2.70
N ILE A 35 -6.94 3.86 -3.55
CA ILE A 35 -5.59 4.43 -3.54
C ILE A 35 -5.38 5.17 -4.85
N TYR A 36 -5.05 6.45 -4.77
CA TYR A 36 -4.66 7.21 -5.96
C TYR A 36 -3.22 6.92 -6.36
N ARG A 37 -2.92 7.04 -7.66
CA ARG A 37 -1.56 6.86 -8.17
C ARG A 37 -0.52 7.74 -7.46
N HIS A 38 -0.88 8.99 -7.17
CA HIS A 38 0.01 9.94 -6.48
C HIS A 38 0.15 9.66 -4.98
N ALA A 39 -0.72 8.81 -4.42
CA ALA A 39 -0.69 8.39 -3.04
C ALA A 39 0.16 7.12 -2.84
N LEU A 40 1.01 6.75 -3.80
CA LEU A 40 2.02 5.70 -3.69
C LEU A 40 3.40 6.34 -3.92
N ALA A 41 4.29 6.20 -2.94
CA ALA A 41 5.66 6.67 -3.01
C ALA A 41 6.65 5.52 -2.77
N ASN A 42 7.80 5.59 -3.44
CA ASN A 42 8.91 4.67 -3.23
C ASN A 42 10.21 5.49 -3.18
N SER A 43 11.02 5.28 -2.15
CA SER A 43 12.36 5.84 -2.02
C SER A 43 13.30 4.76 -1.45
N GLU A 44 14.31 4.37 -2.23
CA GLU A 44 15.38 3.45 -1.81
C GLU A 44 14.92 2.12 -1.18
N GLY A 45 13.72 1.65 -1.55
CA GLY A 45 13.14 0.42 -1.00
C GLY A 45 12.20 0.62 0.18
N THR A 46 12.07 1.85 0.67
CA THR A 46 10.96 2.26 1.53
C THR A 46 9.77 2.65 0.65
N ILE A 47 8.62 2.04 0.89
CA ILE A 47 7.39 2.25 0.14
C ILE A 47 6.33 2.74 1.11
N ALA A 48 5.60 3.80 0.74
CA ALA A 48 4.46 4.26 1.50
C ALA A 48 3.26 4.44 0.58
N PHE A 49 2.07 4.10 1.05
CA PHE A 49 0.85 4.46 0.34
C PHE A 49 -0.27 4.88 1.29
N GLY A 50 -1.09 5.79 0.79
CA GLY A 50 -2.24 6.31 1.50
C GLY A 50 -3.55 6.06 0.76
N SER A 51 -4.63 5.91 1.50
CA SER A 51 -5.98 5.72 0.95
C SER A 51 -6.84 6.97 1.07
N THR A 52 -7.92 7.00 0.27
CA THR A 52 -8.95 8.04 0.35
C THR A 52 -9.77 7.99 1.63
N THR A 53 -9.69 6.91 2.40
CA THR A 53 -10.37 6.75 3.71
C THR A 53 -9.47 7.16 4.89
N GLY A 54 -8.22 7.59 4.64
CA GLY A 54 -7.34 8.12 5.68
C GLY A 54 -6.34 7.12 6.26
N ASN A 55 -6.21 5.94 5.64
CA ASN A 55 -5.25 4.93 6.05
C ASN A 55 -3.90 5.16 5.36
N LEU A 56 -2.82 5.19 6.13
CA LEU A 56 -1.44 5.36 5.67
C LEU A 56 -0.60 4.18 6.14
N TYR A 57 0.03 3.51 5.18
CA TYR A 57 0.88 2.36 5.41
C TYR A 57 2.29 2.63 4.89
N ILE A 58 3.28 2.04 5.56
CA ILE A 58 4.69 2.08 5.16
C ILE A 58 5.29 0.69 5.20
N SER A 59 6.22 0.42 4.31
CA SER A 59 7.07 -0.75 4.28
C SER A 59 8.52 -0.30 4.12
N GLU A 60 9.40 -0.77 4.98
CA GLU A 60 10.84 -0.47 4.94
C GLU A 60 11.65 -1.61 4.27
N ASP A 61 10.97 -2.66 3.80
CA ASP A 61 11.55 -3.90 3.27
C ASP A 61 11.12 -4.21 1.83
N ARG A 62 10.91 -3.16 1.01
CA ARG A 62 10.50 -3.25 -0.40
C ARG A 62 9.13 -3.89 -0.61
N GLY A 63 8.23 -3.73 0.37
CA GLY A 63 6.84 -4.17 0.32
C GLY A 63 6.61 -5.60 0.79
N GLU A 64 7.60 -6.26 1.42
CA GLU A 64 7.42 -7.62 1.95
C GLU A 64 6.51 -7.60 3.18
N SER A 65 6.71 -6.66 4.12
CA SER A 65 5.85 -6.43 5.28
C SER A 65 5.45 -4.95 5.40
N TRP A 66 4.28 -4.71 6.00
CA TRP A 66 3.68 -3.37 6.11
C TRP A 66 3.37 -3.01 7.56
N GLN A 67 3.53 -1.73 7.86
CA GLN A 67 3.16 -1.13 9.13
C GLN A 67 2.13 -0.03 8.88
N THR A 68 1.14 0.04 9.79
CA THR A 68 0.18 1.14 9.79
C THR A 68 0.82 2.36 10.47
N VAL A 69 0.90 3.48 9.74
CA VAL A 69 1.36 4.76 10.28
C VAL A 69 0.18 5.52 10.91
N SER A 70 -0.98 5.51 10.26
CA SER A 70 -2.21 6.11 10.76
C SER A 70 -3.44 5.56 10.02
N ASN A 71 -4.58 5.50 10.70
CA ASN A 71 -5.90 5.14 10.12
C ASN A 71 -6.93 6.27 10.24
N ASN A 72 -6.50 7.47 10.63
CA ASN A 72 -7.39 8.57 11.01
C ASN A 72 -7.05 9.89 10.31
N LEU A 73 -6.39 9.83 9.16
CA LEU A 73 -6.11 11.03 8.37
C LEU A 73 -7.34 11.44 7.55
N PRO A 74 -7.41 12.70 7.09
CA PRO A 74 -8.26 13.04 5.96
C PRO A 74 -7.90 12.23 4.70
N PRO A 75 -8.75 12.24 3.65
CA PRO A 75 -8.43 11.58 2.39
C PRO A 75 -7.04 11.93 1.87
N ILE A 76 -6.22 10.91 1.62
CA ILE A 76 -4.82 11.10 1.21
C ILE A 76 -4.75 11.18 -0.32
N TYR A 77 -4.45 12.37 -0.83
CA TYR A 77 -4.33 12.59 -2.28
C TYR A 77 -2.94 12.30 -2.82
N SER A 78 -1.90 12.51 -2.01
CA SER A 78 -0.52 12.24 -2.38
C SER A 78 0.35 11.87 -1.18
N VAL A 79 1.34 11.03 -1.43
CA VAL A 79 2.40 10.68 -0.49
C VAL A 79 3.73 10.96 -1.18
N ARG A 80 4.68 11.54 -0.45
CA ARG A 80 6.04 11.82 -0.93
C ARG A 80 7.04 11.74 0.21
N PHE A 81 8.21 11.19 -0.07
CA PHE A 81 9.38 11.29 0.80
C PHE A 81 10.10 12.63 0.57
N GLY A 82 10.58 13.23 1.67
CA GLY A 82 11.31 14.50 1.68
C GLY A 82 12.68 14.39 1.01
#